data_AF-A0A9X0DKM5-F1
#
_entry.id   AF-A0A9X0DKM5-F1
#
_cell.length_a   1.000
_cell.length_b   1.000
_cell.length_c   1.000
_cell.angle_alpha   90.00
_cell.angle_beta   90.00
_cell.angle_gamma   90.00
#
_symmetry.space_group_name_H-M   'P 1'
#
loop_
_entity.id
_entity.type
_entity.pdbx_description
1 polymer ?
#
loop_
_entity_poly.entity_id
_entity_poly.type
_entity_poly.pdbx_seq_one_letter_code
_entity_poly.pdbx_strand_id
1 'polypeptide(L)'
;MVRQKSQTATELDTQINKAILEVKFGLYKSTYKATKRLQLSKRTVTRRINGGLSRTQARQQQQKLSSAQENVLLKWIKELTINGYSPGHRLLKEIVGEVRSKQIYNLDNPSFDLFEFPLQYKLGRDWVLRFIIRYPHLKVIIKRRIEFV
;
A
#
# COMPACT_ATOMS: atom_id res chain seq x y z
N MET A 1 -0.89 6.43 6.42
CA MET A 1 -1.32 5.31 5.52
C MET A 1 -2.07 5.89 4.34
N VAL A 2 -1.94 5.26 3.17
CA VAL A 2 -2.67 5.63 1.95
C VAL A 2 -4.18 5.43 2.16
N ARG A 3 -4.98 6.46 1.87
CA ARG A 3 -6.46 6.40 1.95
C ARG A 3 -7.03 5.60 0.77
N GLN A 4 -8.11 4.86 1.00
CA GLN A 4 -8.90 4.25 -0.08
C GLN A 4 -9.44 5.34 -1.03
N LYS A 5 -9.32 5.09 -2.33
CA LYS A 5 -9.84 5.98 -3.37
C LYS A 5 -11.30 5.65 -3.67
N SER A 6 -12.06 6.64 -4.12
CA SER A 6 -13.34 6.39 -4.77
C SER A 6 -13.12 5.60 -6.07
N GLN A 7 -14.16 4.86 -6.51
CA GLN A 7 -14.15 4.13 -7.78
C GLN A 7 -13.79 5.06 -8.96
N THR A 8 -14.38 6.25 -8.97
CA THR A 8 -14.09 7.29 -9.95
C THR A 8 -12.61 7.70 -9.98
N ALA A 9 -11.99 7.88 -8.80
CA ALA A 9 -10.59 8.25 -8.72
C ALA A 9 -9.66 7.09 -9.12
N THR A 10 -10.06 5.84 -8.87
CA THR A 10 -9.31 4.67 -9.36
C THR A 10 -9.38 4.55 -10.88
N GLU A 11 -10.56 4.75 -11.47
CA GLU A 11 -10.77 4.71 -12.92
C GLU A 11 -9.97 5.81 -13.64
N LEU A 12 -9.92 7.01 -13.09
CA LEU A 12 -9.08 8.07 -13.67
C LEU A 12 -7.59 7.73 -13.62
N ASP A 13 -7.11 7.14 -12.52
CA ASP A 13 -5.71 6.72 -12.44
C ASP A 13 -5.40 5.55 -13.38
N THR A 14 -6.33 4.62 -13.62
CA THR A 14 -6.13 3.55 -14.62
C THR A 14 -6.09 4.11 -16.03
N GLN A 15 -6.95 5.07 -16.37
CA GLN A 15 -6.90 5.77 -17.66
C GLN A 15 -5.59 6.54 -17.86
N ILE A 16 -5.10 7.24 -16.81
CA ILE A 16 -3.80 7.93 -16.86
C ILE A 16 -2.67 6.93 -17.09
N ASN A 17 -2.66 5.81 -16.38
CA ASN A 17 -1.64 4.77 -16.56
C ASN A 17 -1.69 4.17 -17.97
N LYS A 18 -2.89 3.93 -18.50
CA LYS A 18 -3.09 3.49 -19.89
C LYS A 18 -2.50 4.49 -20.88
N ALA A 19 -2.79 5.79 -20.72
CA ALA A 19 -2.24 6.83 -21.58
C ALA A 19 -0.71 6.85 -21.57
N ILE A 20 -0.10 6.68 -20.39
CA ILE A 20 1.36 6.64 -20.23
C ILE A 20 1.94 5.43 -20.97
N LEU A 21 1.34 4.25 -20.80
CA LEU A 21 1.76 3.03 -21.49
C LEU A 21 1.66 3.20 -23.00
N GLU A 22 0.52 3.69 -23.50
CA GLU A 22 0.32 3.90 -24.94
C GLU A 22 1.34 4.86 -25.56
N VAL A 23 1.72 5.92 -24.84
CA VAL A 23 2.78 6.84 -25.29
C VAL A 23 4.15 6.17 -25.24
N LYS A 24 4.46 5.42 -24.17
CA LYS A 24 5.74 4.71 -24.03
C LYS A 24 5.95 3.62 -25.08
N PHE A 25 4.88 2.91 -25.46
CA PHE A 25 4.89 1.92 -26.52
C PHE A 25 4.89 2.52 -27.93
N GLY A 26 4.90 3.85 -28.08
CA GLY A 26 4.95 4.51 -29.38
C GLY A 26 3.64 4.45 -30.19
N LEU A 27 2.53 4.02 -29.58
CA LEU A 27 1.22 3.91 -30.26
C LEU A 27 0.69 5.27 -30.73
N TYR A 28 1.15 6.36 -30.11
CA TYR A 28 0.83 7.72 -30.51
C TYR A 28 2.10 8.54 -30.72
N LYS A 29 2.14 9.27 -31.84
CA LYS A 29 3.21 10.22 -32.17
C LYS A 29 3.42 11.31 -31.13
N SER A 30 2.43 11.58 -30.27
CA SER A 30 2.51 12.65 -29.27
C SER A 30 1.62 12.37 -28.06
N THR A 31 2.07 12.82 -26.89
CA THR A 31 1.31 12.84 -25.63
C THR A 31 -0.06 13.49 -25.79
N TYR A 32 -0.14 14.55 -26.61
CA TYR A 32 -1.37 15.28 -26.86
C TYR A 32 -2.45 14.42 -27.53
N LYS A 33 -2.06 13.55 -28.48
CA LYS A 33 -3.00 12.69 -29.21
C LYS A 33 -3.59 11.62 -28.29
N ALA A 34 -2.76 11.02 -27.43
CA ALA A 34 -3.20 10.07 -26.41
C ALA A 34 -4.15 10.73 -25.39
N THR A 35 -3.79 11.93 -24.90
CA THR A 35 -4.62 12.65 -23.92
C THR A 35 -5.95 13.11 -24.50
N LYS A 36 -5.99 13.52 -25.78
CA LYS A 36 -7.23 13.94 -26.46
C LYS A 36 -8.20 12.78 -26.64
N ARG A 37 -7.70 11.59 -26.97
CA ARG A 37 -8.53 10.37 -27.10
C ARG A 37 -9.13 9.95 -25.76
N LEU A 38 -8.35 10.00 -24.69
CA LEU A 38 -8.76 9.58 -23.34
C LEU A 38 -9.39 10.72 -22.51
N GLN A 39 -9.52 11.93 -23.09
CA GLN A 39 -10.05 13.13 -22.41
C GLN A 39 -9.33 13.44 -21.09
N LEU A 40 -8.00 13.27 -21.06
CA LEU A 40 -7.17 13.50 -19.86
C LEU A 40 -6.41 14.83 -19.95
N SER A 41 -6.03 15.36 -18.79
CA SER A 41 -5.15 16.53 -18.73
C SER A 41 -3.75 16.20 -19.24
N LYS A 42 -3.31 16.90 -20.30
CA LYS A 42 -1.95 16.81 -20.86
C LYS A 42 -0.87 17.01 -19.78
N ARG A 43 -1.01 18.04 -18.95
CA ARG A 43 -0.03 18.38 -17.89
C ARG A 43 0.19 17.21 -16.95
N THR A 44 -0.89 16.51 -16.56
CA THR A 44 -0.81 15.34 -15.68
C THR A 44 -0.05 14.20 -16.34
N VAL A 45 -0.39 13.85 -17.59
CA VAL A 45 0.27 12.74 -18.31
C VAL A 45 1.74 13.04 -18.56
N THR A 46 2.08 14.25 -19.02
CA THR A 46 3.48 14.67 -19.22
C THR A 46 4.28 14.63 -17.91
N ARG A 47 3.72 15.15 -16.80
CA ARG A 47 4.36 15.07 -15.49
C ARG A 47 4.65 13.62 -15.09
N ARG A 48 3.72 12.69 -15.35
CA ARG A 48 3.90 11.27 -15.02
C ARG A 48 4.93 10.57 -15.90
N ILE A 49 4.98 10.92 -17.19
CA ILE A 49 6.00 10.39 -18.12
C ILE A 49 7.40 10.83 -17.69
N ASN A 50 7.54 12.08 -17.24
CA ASN A 50 8.81 12.65 -16.75
C ASN A 50 9.20 12.16 -15.33
N GLY A 51 8.63 11.05 -14.85
CA GLY A 51 8.98 10.45 -13.55
C GLY A 51 8.17 10.97 -12.36
N GLY A 52 7.18 11.84 -12.57
CA GLY A 52 6.32 12.32 -11.49
C GLY A 52 5.49 11.20 -10.86
N LEU A 53 5.63 11.00 -9.56
CA LEU A 53 4.89 9.98 -8.83
C LEU A 53 3.39 10.26 -8.74
N SER A 54 2.61 9.18 -8.63
CA SER A 54 1.24 9.23 -8.16
C SER A 54 1.17 9.70 -6.73
N ARG A 55 0.05 10.34 -6.36
CA ARG A 55 -0.26 10.60 -4.95
C ARG A 55 -0.19 9.33 -4.12
N THR A 56 -0.64 8.19 -4.66
CA THR A 56 -0.55 6.91 -3.92
C THR A 56 0.86 6.39 -3.80
N GLN A 57 1.66 6.47 -4.85
CA GLN A 57 3.06 6.03 -4.83
C GLN A 57 3.89 6.89 -3.87
N ALA A 58 3.73 8.21 -3.93
CA ALA A 58 4.38 9.13 -2.99
C ALA A 58 3.95 8.84 -1.53
N ARG A 59 2.66 8.59 -1.29
CA ARG A 59 2.16 8.23 0.03
C ARG A 59 2.60 6.84 0.49
N GLN A 60 2.84 5.90 -0.43
CA GLN A 60 3.35 4.56 -0.15
C GLN A 60 4.78 4.61 0.38
N GLN A 61 5.64 5.46 -0.20
CA GLN A 61 6.99 5.68 0.31
C GLN A 61 7.01 6.27 1.74
N GLN A 62 5.98 7.02 2.11
CA GLN A 62 5.81 7.57 3.46
C GLN A 62 5.15 6.57 4.44
N GLN A 63 4.82 5.34 4.03
CA GLN A 63 4.18 4.36 4.92
C GLN A 63 5.18 3.76 5.89
N LYS A 64 4.71 3.47 7.11
CA LYS A 64 5.48 2.76 8.14
C LYS A 64 5.77 1.30 7.77
N LEU A 65 4.96 0.72 6.89
CA LEU A 65 5.17 -0.61 6.32
C LEU A 65 5.33 -0.51 4.81
N SER A 66 6.26 -1.30 4.27
CA SER A 66 6.41 -1.47 2.84
C SER A 66 5.28 -2.35 2.27
N SER A 67 5.06 -2.27 0.96
CA SER A 67 4.06 -3.14 0.31
C SER A 67 4.42 -4.62 0.42
N ALA A 68 5.71 -4.97 0.50
CA ALA A 68 6.15 -6.34 0.71
C ALA A 68 5.73 -6.84 2.10
N GLN A 69 5.93 -6.02 3.13
CA GLN A 69 5.50 -6.34 4.50
C GLN A 69 3.98 -6.47 4.60
N GLU A 70 3.23 -5.57 3.95
CA GLU A 70 1.77 -5.67 3.90
C GLU A 70 1.32 -6.97 3.22
N ASN A 71 1.99 -7.43 2.16
CA ASN A 71 1.66 -8.68 1.48
C ASN A 71 1.93 -9.93 2.35
N VAL A 72 3.04 -9.95 3.09
CA VAL A 72 3.33 -11.04 4.05
C VAL A 72 2.24 -11.11 5.12
N LEU A 73 1.85 -9.95 5.67
CA LEU A 73 0.78 -9.88 6.66
C LEU A 73 -0.56 -10.37 6.09
N LEU A 74 -0.90 -9.98 4.85
CA LEU A 74 -2.12 -10.45 4.19
C LEU A 74 -2.11 -11.97 3.98
N LYS A 75 -0.98 -12.55 3.58
CA LYS A 75 -0.82 -13.99 3.42
C LYS A 75 -1.08 -14.70 4.75
N TRP A 76 -0.47 -14.21 5.83
CA TRP A 76 -0.64 -14.78 7.15
C TRP A 76 -2.08 -14.69 7.67
N ILE A 77 -2.77 -13.56 7.45
CA ILE A 77 -4.19 -13.43 7.82
C ILE A 77 -5.05 -14.43 7.03
N LYS A 78 -4.75 -14.66 5.74
CA LYS A 78 -5.46 -15.66 4.93
C LYS A 78 -5.23 -17.07 5.48
N GLU A 79 -4.00 -17.43 5.81
CA GLU A 79 -3.66 -18.72 6.40
C GLU A 79 -4.40 -18.95 7.73
N LEU A 80 -4.42 -17.95 8.62
CA LEU A 80 -5.23 -18.03 9.84
C LEU A 80 -6.72 -18.26 9.55
N THR A 81 -7.24 -17.55 8.56
CA THR A 81 -8.67 -17.63 8.20
C THR A 81 -9.02 -19.01 7.69
N ILE A 82 -8.15 -19.62 6.89
CA ILE A 82 -8.29 -21.01 6.42
C ILE A 82 -8.30 -21.98 7.60
N ASN A 83 -7.45 -21.73 8.60
CA ASN A 83 -7.39 -22.52 9.83
C ASN A 83 -8.56 -22.26 10.79
N GLY A 84 -9.56 -21.44 10.40
CA GLY A 84 -10.72 -21.10 11.22
C GLY A 84 -10.46 -20.05 12.31
N TYR A 85 -9.25 -19.48 12.36
CA TYR A 85 -8.90 -18.45 13.35
C TYR A 85 -9.13 -17.05 12.78
N SER A 86 -9.89 -16.24 13.51
CA SER A 86 -10.01 -14.80 13.25
C SER A 86 -8.98 -14.05 14.11
N PRO A 87 -7.99 -13.36 13.52
CA PRO A 87 -6.99 -12.63 14.28
C PRO A 87 -7.62 -11.40 14.95
N GLY A 88 -7.44 -11.28 16.27
CA GLY A 88 -7.82 -10.07 17.00
C GLY A 88 -6.90 -8.88 16.69
N HIS A 89 -7.36 -7.67 16.97
CA HIS A 89 -6.58 -6.44 16.73
C HIS A 89 -5.23 -6.41 17.48
N ARG A 90 -5.16 -7.01 18.68
CA ARG A 90 -3.92 -7.12 19.46
C ARG A 90 -2.87 -7.99 18.76
N LEU A 91 -3.26 -9.19 18.33
CA LEU A 91 -2.40 -10.14 17.65
C LEU A 91 -1.86 -9.56 16.32
N LEU A 92 -2.68 -8.82 15.59
CA LEU A 92 -2.25 -8.12 14.38
C LEU A 92 -1.15 -7.09 14.66
N LYS A 93 -1.20 -6.36 15.78
CA LYS A 93 -0.15 -5.39 16.14
C LYS A 93 1.16 -6.10 16.49
N GLU A 94 1.09 -7.19 17.24
CA GLU A 94 2.26 -7.98 17.64
C GLU A 94 2.98 -8.49 16.39
N ILE A 95 2.24 -9.06 15.44
CA ILE A 95 2.82 -9.64 14.22
C ILE A 95 3.35 -8.58 13.27
N VAL A 96 2.71 -7.42 13.19
CA VAL A 96 3.26 -6.29 12.43
C VAL A 96 4.59 -5.83 13.06
N GLY A 97 4.68 -5.84 14.39
CA GLY A 97 5.95 -5.61 15.10
C GLY A 97 7.04 -6.58 14.65
N GLU A 98 6.70 -7.88 14.63
CA GLU A 98 7.62 -8.95 14.20
C GLU A 98 8.02 -8.87 12.73
N VAL A 99 7.09 -8.60 11.82
CA VAL A 99 7.38 -8.45 10.38
C VAL A 99 8.31 -7.26 10.14
N ARG A 100 8.20 -6.21 10.96
CA ARG A 100 9.08 -5.04 10.89
C ARG A 100 10.46 -5.32 11.45
N SER A 101 10.57 -6.02 12.59
CA SER A 101 11.85 -6.37 13.21
C SER A 101 12.65 -7.34 12.34
N LYS A 102 11.99 -8.40 11.80
CA LYS A 102 12.64 -9.42 10.95
C LYS A 102 13.25 -8.88 9.66
N GLN A 103 12.78 -7.76 9.14
CA GLN A 103 13.36 -7.13 7.95
C GLN A 103 14.62 -6.32 8.28
N ILE A 104 14.80 -5.84 9.52
CA ILE A 104 16.06 -5.21 9.96
C ILE A 104 17.21 -6.24 9.94
N TYR A 105 16.89 -7.52 10.14
CA TYR A 105 17.87 -8.61 10.15
C TYR A 105 18.16 -9.22 8.78
N ASN A 106 17.48 -8.79 7.70
CA ASN A 106 17.72 -9.28 6.35
C ASN A 106 17.95 -8.09 5.41
N LEU A 107 19.20 -7.61 5.31
CA LEU A 107 19.99 -7.44 4.06
C LEU A 107 21.25 -6.59 4.33
N ASP A 108 22.43 -7.20 4.27
CA ASP A 108 23.63 -6.67 3.59
C ASP A 108 24.06 -5.21 3.83
N ASN A 109 24.11 -4.76 5.08
CA ASN A 109 24.95 -3.62 5.45
C ASN A 109 25.35 -3.71 6.92
N PRO A 110 26.62 -4.02 7.25
CA PRO A 110 27.13 -3.93 8.61
C PRO A 110 27.49 -2.46 8.91
N SER A 111 26.58 -1.53 8.67
CA SER A 111 26.67 -0.22 9.32
C SER A 111 26.06 -0.39 10.71
N PHE A 112 26.90 -0.98 11.56
CA PHE A 112 26.80 -1.00 13.01
C PHE A 112 26.81 0.46 13.50
N ASP A 113 25.67 1.15 13.43
CA ASP A 113 25.35 2.19 14.39
C ASP A 113 24.30 1.60 15.35
N LEU A 114 24.83 0.82 16.29
CA LEU A 114 24.28 0.71 17.63
C LEU A 114 24.19 2.15 18.16
N PHE A 115 23.07 2.85 18.01
CA PHE A 115 22.60 3.94 18.89
C PHE A 115 21.39 4.65 18.27
N GLU A 116 20.37 3.86 17.92
CA GLU A 116 18.95 4.21 18.03
C GLU A 116 18.22 2.95 17.54
N PHE A 117 17.94 2.00 18.43
CA PHE A 117 16.75 1.17 18.23
C PHE A 117 15.65 2.18 17.91
N PRO A 118 15.01 2.16 16.72
CA PRO A 118 13.98 3.14 16.43
C PRO A 118 12.85 2.84 17.40
N LEU A 119 12.91 3.55 18.52
CA LEU A 119 12.06 3.56 19.68
C LEU A 119 10.72 3.03 19.25
N GLN A 120 10.42 1.78 19.63
CA GLN A 120 9.10 1.17 19.65
C GLN A 120 8.06 2.10 19.05
N TYR A 121 8.05 2.26 17.71
CA TYR A 121 7.21 3.29 17.10
C TYR A 121 5.84 2.67 17.09
N LYS A 122 5.17 2.72 18.26
CA LYS A 122 3.86 2.16 18.54
C LYS A 122 3.04 2.47 17.31
N LEU A 123 2.65 1.42 16.57
CA LEU A 123 1.70 1.57 15.48
C LEU A 123 0.57 2.40 16.06
N GLY A 124 0.23 3.51 15.39
CA GLY A 124 -0.77 4.43 15.93
C GLY A 124 -2.02 3.64 16.30
N ARG A 125 -2.73 4.06 17.35
CA ARG A 125 -3.88 3.31 17.89
C ARG A 125 -4.85 2.85 16.79
N ASP A 126 -5.04 3.69 15.77
CA ASP A 126 -5.95 3.45 14.63
C ASP A 126 -5.31 2.74 13.43
N TRP A 127 -4.06 2.30 13.52
CA TRP A 127 -3.36 1.69 12.39
C TRP A 127 -4.09 0.43 11.90
N VAL A 128 -4.50 -0.43 12.84
CA VAL A 128 -5.24 -1.66 12.52
C VAL A 128 -6.59 -1.33 11.86
N LEU A 129 -7.31 -0.34 12.39
CA LEU A 129 -8.58 0.12 11.80
C LEU A 129 -8.36 0.62 10.37
N ARG A 130 -7.34 1.44 10.13
CA ARG A 130 -6.99 1.95 8.80
C ARG A 130 -6.54 0.82 7.85
N PHE A 131 -5.87 -0.20 8.36
CA PHE A 131 -5.50 -1.40 7.61
C PHE A 131 -6.73 -2.20 7.17
N ILE A 132 -7.70 -2.42 8.06
CA ILE A 132 -8.95 -3.12 7.76
C ILE A 132 -9.80 -2.33 6.75
N ILE A 133 -9.87 -1.01 6.88
CA ILE A 133 -10.59 -0.15 5.93
C ILE A 133 -9.98 -0.27 4.52
N ARG A 134 -8.66 -0.37 4.41
CA ARG A 134 -7.97 -0.52 3.13
C ARG A 134 -8.24 -1.89 2.47
N TYR A 135 -8.46 -2.92 3.26
CA TYR A 135 -8.69 -4.29 2.79
C TYR A 135 -10.07 -4.78 3.24
N PRO A 136 -11.16 -4.37 2.55
CA PRO A 136 -12.52 -4.66 2.98
C PRO A 136 -12.83 -6.17 3.05
N HIS A 137 -12.12 -7.01 2.30
CA HIS A 137 -12.21 -8.47 2.40
C HIS A 137 -11.80 -9.00 3.78
N LEU A 138 -10.93 -8.28 4.51
CA LEU A 138 -10.54 -8.63 5.89
C LEU A 138 -11.60 -8.21 6.93
N LYS A 139 -12.42 -7.21 6.63
CA LYS A 139 -13.46 -6.73 7.54
C LYS A 139 -14.46 -7.84 7.88
N VAL A 140 -14.80 -8.67 6.91
CA VAL A 140 -15.70 -9.82 7.08
C VAL A 140 -15.08 -10.88 7.99
N ILE A 141 -13.77 -11.10 7.86
CA ILE A 141 -13.01 -12.11 8.62
C ILE A 141 -12.87 -11.69 10.08
N ILE A 142 -12.56 -10.42 10.33
CA ILE A 142 -12.27 -9.89 11.67
C ILE A 142 -13.55 -9.65 12.48
N LYS A 143 -14.64 -9.22 11.84
CA LYS A 143 -15.92 -8.95 12.53
C LYS A 143 -16.57 -10.20 13.15
N ARG A 144 -16.19 -11.41 12.72
CA ARG A 144 -16.66 -12.67 13.33
C ARG A 144 -16.16 -12.87 14.76
N ARG A 145 -15.12 -12.16 15.18
CA ARG A 145 -14.65 -12.10 16.57
C ARG A 145 -15.13 -10.79 17.19
N ILE A 146 -16.39 -10.73 17.62
CA ILE A 146 -16.83 -9.65 18.51
C ILE A 146 -15.89 -9.68 19.71
N GLU A 147 -15.21 -8.55 19.94
CA GLU A 147 -14.26 -8.36 21.03
C GLU A 147 -15.01 -8.58 22.36
N PHE A 148 -14.73 -9.68 23.06
CA PHE A 148 -14.97 -9.71 24.49
C PHE A 148 -13.97 -8.72 25.11
N VAL A 149 -14.54 -7.62 25.60
CA VAL A 149 -13.90 -6.57 26.42
C VAL A 149 -13.24 -7.18 27.64
#